data_AF-A0A7C0U5N3-F1
#
_entry.id   AF-A0A7C0U5N3-F1
#
_cell.length_a   1.000
_cell.length_b   1.000
_cell.length_c   1.000
_cell.angle_alpha   90.00
_cell.angle_beta   90.00
_cell.angle_gamma   90.00
#
_symmetry.space_group_name_H-M   'P 1'
#
loop_
_entity.id
_entity.type
_entity.pdbx_description
1 polymer ?
#
loop_
_entity_poly.entity_id
_entity_poly.type
_entity_poly.pdbx_seq_one_letter_code
_entity_poly.pdbx_strand_id
1 'polypeptide(L)'
;MKRVLAICLIALVMLTLTYISLRETLGGMFLAEGYKDIDSRLSLNGYVPIKVEVNGNTVRIKYGCYAIDKNVLDGQALSIYHVINNITYFRPLTHDLIKDMLDLFEIKVKVAKIVDYRDGVYYARLVLERGNKIVDLDARPSDVIAIALRYNKSVYIKESIIKENGMYIC
;
A
#
# COMPACT_ATOMS: atom_id res chain seq x y z
N MET A 1 44.53 19.20 -31.26
CA MET A 1 43.79 19.55 -30.01
C MET A 1 42.32 19.89 -30.24
N LYS A 2 41.95 20.86 -31.10
CA LYS A 2 40.54 21.29 -31.28
C LYS A 2 39.56 20.17 -31.69
N ARG A 3 39.97 19.23 -32.53
CA ARG A 3 39.13 18.09 -32.97
C ARG A 3 38.84 17.06 -31.86
N VAL A 4 39.80 16.81 -30.97
CA VAL A 4 39.65 15.88 -29.84
C VAL A 4 38.68 16.45 -28.79
N LEU A 5 38.79 17.76 -28.52
CA LEU A 5 37.89 18.46 -27.60
C LEU A 5 36.43 18.45 -28.09
N ALA A 6 36.22 18.61 -29.40
CA ALA A 6 34.89 18.55 -30.01
C ALA A 6 34.26 17.15 -29.90
N ILE A 7 35.04 16.08 -30.10
CA ILE A 7 34.56 14.69 -29.98
C ILE A 7 34.16 14.39 -28.53
N CYS A 8 34.95 14.82 -27.54
CA CYS A 8 34.59 14.67 -26.12
C CYS A 8 33.32 15.43 -25.73
N LEU A 9 33.13 16.65 -26.24
CA LEU A 9 31.93 17.45 -25.95
C LEU A 9 30.67 16.78 -26.52
N ILE A 10 30.75 16.26 -27.75
CA ILE A 10 29.66 15.53 -28.40
C ILE A 10 29.34 14.24 -27.62
N ALA A 11 30.35 13.50 -27.15
CA ALA A 11 30.14 12.29 -26.34
C ALA A 11 29.43 12.60 -25.01
N LEU A 12 29.81 13.69 -24.33
CA LEU A 12 29.17 14.12 -23.08
C LEU A 12 27.70 14.54 -23.28
N VAL A 13 27.44 15.26 -24.38
CA VAL A 13 26.07 15.67 -24.77
C VAL A 13 25.22 14.45 -25.13
N MET A 14 25.79 13.46 -25.82
CA MET A 14 25.08 12.22 -26.12
C MET A 14 24.79 11.38 -24.87
N LEU A 15 25.72 11.31 -23.91
CA LEU A 15 25.51 10.63 -22.62
C LEU A 15 24.42 11.29 -21.78
N THR A 16 24.38 12.62 -21.76
CA THR A 16 23.34 13.37 -21.03
C THR A 16 21.98 13.26 -21.72
N LEU A 17 21.91 13.31 -23.05
CA LEU A 17 20.67 13.11 -23.81
C LEU A 17 20.11 11.70 -23.66
N THR A 18 20.97 10.67 -23.70
CA THR A 18 20.55 9.29 -23.45
C THR A 18 20.10 9.08 -22.01
N TYR A 19 20.76 9.71 -21.03
CA TYR A 19 20.32 9.70 -19.63
C TYR A 19 18.94 10.37 -19.44
N ILE A 20 18.72 11.52 -20.10
CA ILE A 20 17.43 12.24 -20.07
C ILE A 20 16.34 11.39 -20.75
N SER A 21 16.62 10.80 -21.91
CA SER A 21 15.71 9.91 -22.63
C SER A 21 15.38 8.64 -21.82
N LEU A 22 16.34 8.03 -21.14
CA LEU A 22 16.09 6.91 -20.22
C LEU A 22 15.20 7.33 -19.04
N ARG A 23 15.44 8.52 -18.47
CA ARG A 23 14.64 9.08 -17.37
C ARG A 23 13.21 9.36 -17.79
N GLU A 24 12.99 9.87 -18.99
CA GLU A 24 11.65 10.10 -19.55
C GLU A 24 10.96 8.81 -19.95
N THR A 25 11.67 7.81 -20.48
CA THR A 25 11.06 6.54 -20.90
C THR A 25 10.68 5.68 -19.70
N LEU A 26 11.55 5.59 -18.68
CA LEU A 26 11.23 4.97 -17.37
C LEU A 26 10.20 5.79 -16.59
N GLY A 27 10.21 7.12 -16.75
CA GLY A 27 9.23 8.02 -16.16
C GLY A 27 7.86 7.93 -16.82
N GLY A 28 7.82 7.72 -18.14
CA GLY A 28 6.67 7.86 -19.04
C GLY A 28 5.83 6.60 -19.16
N MET A 29 6.40 5.40 -18.97
CA MET A 29 5.65 4.14 -18.94
C MET A 29 4.62 4.07 -17.80
N PHE A 30 4.61 5.05 -16.88
CA PHE A 30 3.69 5.11 -15.74
C PHE A 30 2.85 6.42 -15.68
N LEU A 31 2.80 7.24 -16.74
CA LEU A 31 2.29 8.63 -16.67
C LEU A 31 1.02 8.97 -17.47
N ALA A 32 0.33 8.00 -18.08
CA ALA A 32 -0.85 8.35 -18.90
C ALA A 32 -2.20 8.34 -18.16
N GLU A 33 -2.32 7.71 -16.98
CA GLU A 33 -3.63 7.52 -16.33
C GLU A 33 -3.70 8.15 -14.94
N GLY A 34 -4.33 9.32 -14.81
CA GLY A 34 -5.11 9.58 -13.59
C GLY A 34 -4.76 10.75 -12.67
N TYR A 35 -4.29 11.91 -13.16
CA TYR A 35 -4.13 13.09 -12.28
C TYR A 35 -5.47 13.64 -11.72
N LYS A 36 -6.61 13.44 -12.40
CA LYS A 36 -7.92 13.99 -12.01
C LYS A 36 -8.67 13.21 -10.90
N ASP A 37 -8.18 12.04 -10.48
CA ASP A 37 -8.86 11.13 -9.53
C ASP A 37 -8.05 10.91 -8.22
N ILE A 38 -7.05 11.74 -7.94
CA ILE A 38 -6.20 11.57 -6.73
C ILE A 38 -6.98 11.88 -5.44
N ASP A 39 -7.78 12.93 -5.43
CA ASP A 39 -8.39 13.45 -4.21
C ASP A 39 -9.50 12.52 -3.67
N SER A 40 -10.25 11.91 -4.59
CA SER A 40 -11.24 10.85 -4.29
C SER A 40 -10.57 9.60 -3.68
N ARG A 41 -9.41 9.19 -4.21
CA ARG A 41 -8.66 8.01 -3.74
C ARG A 41 -8.05 8.24 -2.36
N LEU A 42 -7.66 9.47 -2.03
CA LEU A 42 -7.16 9.83 -0.70
C LEU A 42 -8.27 10.12 0.31
N SER A 43 -9.49 10.45 -0.16
CA SER A 43 -10.61 10.76 0.72
C SER A 43 -10.95 9.61 1.68
N LEU A 44 -11.23 10.01 2.92
CA LEU A 44 -11.70 9.16 4.03
C LEU A 44 -13.14 9.52 4.45
N ASN A 45 -13.87 10.26 3.62
CA ASN A 45 -15.27 10.58 3.89
C ASN A 45 -16.11 9.29 3.91
N GLY A 46 -16.83 9.05 5.01
CA GLY A 46 -17.60 7.83 5.24
C GLY A 46 -16.74 6.61 5.64
N TYR A 47 -15.46 6.81 5.96
CA TYR A 47 -14.58 5.78 6.49
C TYR A 47 -14.30 5.98 7.97
N VAL A 48 -14.11 4.87 8.68
CA VAL A 48 -13.82 4.84 10.11
C VAL A 48 -12.56 4.01 10.37
N PRO A 49 -11.73 4.41 11.34
CA PRO A 49 -10.53 3.66 11.68
C PRO A 49 -10.90 2.35 12.36
N ILE A 50 -10.22 1.26 11.99
CA ILE A 50 -10.44 -0.06 12.59
C ILE A 50 -9.36 -0.42 13.60
N LYS A 51 -9.75 -1.23 14.59
CA LYS A 51 -8.82 -2.00 15.42
C LYS A 51 -8.74 -3.42 14.90
N VAL A 52 -7.55 -4.01 14.93
CA VAL A 52 -7.31 -5.37 14.44
C VAL A 52 -6.83 -6.24 15.59
N GLU A 53 -7.43 -7.41 15.73
CA GLU A 53 -7.05 -8.48 16.65
C GLU A 53 -6.86 -9.77 15.84
N VAL A 54 -5.96 -10.65 16.27
CA VAL A 54 -5.73 -11.95 15.60
C VAL A 54 -5.84 -13.07 16.61
N ASN A 55 -6.65 -14.08 16.30
CA ASN A 55 -6.80 -15.30 17.10
C ASN A 55 -6.71 -16.53 16.17
N GLY A 56 -5.61 -17.28 16.28
CA GLY A 56 -5.30 -18.35 15.33
C GLY A 56 -5.28 -17.79 13.90
N ASN A 57 -6.12 -18.35 13.04
CA ASN A 57 -6.27 -17.93 11.64
C ASN A 57 -7.38 -16.89 11.42
N THR A 58 -8.03 -16.41 12.49
CA THR A 58 -9.08 -15.41 12.41
C THR A 58 -8.49 -14.02 12.63
N VAL A 59 -8.69 -13.14 11.66
CA VAL A 59 -8.46 -11.70 11.80
C VAL A 59 -9.79 -11.05 12.15
N ARG A 60 -9.84 -10.43 13.33
CA ARG A 60 -10.99 -9.68 13.84
C ARG A 60 -10.78 -8.19 13.60
N ILE A 61 -11.70 -7.58 12.88
CA ILE A 61 -11.74 -6.14 12.56
C ILE A 61 -12.84 -5.51 13.41
N LYS A 62 -12.51 -4.52 14.24
CA LYS A 62 -13.45 -3.88 15.18
C LYS A 62 -13.57 -2.38 14.94
N TYR A 63 -14.79 -1.88 15.05
CA TYR A 63 -15.09 -0.46 15.14
C TYR A 63 -16.32 -0.25 16.03
N GLY A 64 -16.15 0.51 17.13
CA GLY A 64 -17.22 0.71 18.12
C GLY A 64 -17.78 -0.63 18.63
N CYS A 65 -19.08 -0.81 18.50
CA CYS A 65 -19.81 -2.02 18.88
C CYS A 65 -19.93 -3.05 17.75
N TYR A 66 -19.19 -2.91 16.66
CA TYR A 66 -19.25 -3.81 15.52
C TYR A 66 -17.92 -4.55 15.32
N ALA A 67 -18.00 -5.83 14.98
CA ALA A 67 -16.85 -6.66 14.65
C ALA A 67 -17.08 -7.53 13.42
N ILE A 68 -16.07 -7.65 12.56
CA ILE A 68 -16.03 -8.60 11.44
C ILE A 68 -14.91 -9.59 11.70
N ASP A 69 -15.25 -10.87 11.72
CA ASP A 69 -14.28 -11.96 11.80
C ASP A 69 -14.07 -12.58 10.41
N LYS A 70 -12.81 -12.69 9.99
CA LYS A 70 -12.44 -13.34 8.74
C LYS A 70 -11.32 -14.33 8.93
N ASN A 71 -11.55 -15.54 8.44
CA ASN A 71 -10.50 -16.54 8.30
C ASN A 71 -9.55 -16.13 7.17
N VAL A 72 -8.27 -16.17 7.47
CA VAL A 72 -7.18 -15.96 6.52
C VAL A 72 -6.26 -17.18 6.53
N LEU A 73 -5.35 -17.25 5.57
CA LEU A 73 -4.33 -18.29 5.56
C LEU A 73 -3.34 -18.10 6.73
N ASP A 74 -2.78 -19.20 7.24
CA ASP A 74 -1.87 -19.22 8.39
C ASP A 74 -0.74 -18.20 8.27
N GLY A 75 -0.09 -18.13 7.10
CA GLY A 75 0.99 -17.18 6.84
C GLY A 75 0.54 -15.70 6.89
N GLN A 76 -0.71 -15.41 6.51
CA GLN A 76 -1.26 -14.06 6.61
C GLN A 76 -1.61 -13.70 8.05
N ALA A 77 -2.25 -14.61 8.78
CA ALA A 77 -2.53 -14.41 10.20
C ALA A 77 -1.25 -14.22 11.00
N LEU A 78 -0.25 -15.07 10.78
CA LEU A 78 1.07 -14.96 11.40
C LEU A 78 1.75 -13.63 11.08
N SER A 79 1.66 -13.18 9.82
CA SER A 79 2.25 -11.92 9.37
C SER A 79 1.63 -10.68 10.05
N ILE A 80 0.33 -10.71 10.31
CA ILE A 80 -0.39 -9.64 11.01
C ILE A 80 -0.16 -9.75 12.53
N TYR A 81 -0.18 -10.97 13.07
CA TYR A 81 -0.03 -11.22 14.50
C TYR A 81 1.28 -10.68 15.04
N HIS A 82 2.41 -10.96 14.40
CA HIS A 82 3.71 -10.54 14.94
C HIS A 82 3.89 -9.01 14.89
N VAL A 83 3.36 -8.32 13.88
CA VAL A 83 3.46 -6.85 13.83
C VAL A 83 2.61 -6.20 14.92
N ILE A 84 1.41 -6.72 15.21
CA ILE A 84 0.57 -6.24 16.31
C ILE A 84 1.27 -6.45 17.66
N ASN A 85 1.96 -7.59 17.82
CA ASN A 85 2.63 -7.95 19.07
C ASN A 85 4.09 -7.46 19.14
N ASN A 86 4.57 -6.67 18.18
CA ASN A 86 5.96 -6.20 18.09
C ASN A 86 7.00 -7.33 18.19
N ILE A 87 6.71 -8.49 17.60
CA ILE A 87 7.61 -9.64 17.52
C ILE A 87 8.43 -9.54 16.25
N THR A 88 9.76 -9.59 16.37
CA THR A 88 10.69 -9.56 15.24
C THR A 88 11.31 -10.93 15.01
N TYR A 89 11.27 -11.41 13.77
CA TYR A 89 11.91 -12.67 13.37
C TYR A 89 13.35 -12.45 12.88
N PHE A 90 14.18 -13.51 12.95
CA PHE A 90 15.57 -13.47 12.45
C PHE A 90 15.66 -13.28 10.93
N ARG A 91 14.65 -13.78 10.18
CA ARG A 91 14.53 -13.57 8.73
C ARG A 91 13.24 -12.80 8.44
N PRO A 92 13.26 -11.85 7.49
CA PRO A 92 12.07 -11.11 7.11
C PRO A 92 11.01 -12.05 6.51
N LEU A 93 9.75 -11.84 6.88
CA LEU A 93 8.60 -12.47 6.23
C LEU A 93 8.20 -11.67 4.99
N THR A 94 7.23 -12.18 4.22
CA THR A 94 6.83 -11.59 2.94
C THR A 94 6.43 -10.12 3.05
N HIS A 95 5.63 -9.75 4.05
CA HIS A 95 5.21 -8.36 4.23
C HIS A 95 6.34 -7.46 4.78
N ASP A 96 7.35 -8.02 5.45
CA ASP A 96 8.57 -7.30 5.84
C ASP A 96 9.42 -7.02 4.59
N LEU A 97 9.61 -8.02 3.72
CA LEU A 97 10.29 -7.86 2.44
C LEU A 97 9.60 -6.80 1.56
N ILE A 98 8.25 -6.78 1.54
CA ILE A 98 7.50 -5.75 0.81
C ILE A 98 7.74 -4.37 1.42
N LYS A 99 7.71 -4.23 2.75
CA LYS A 99 8.01 -2.97 3.43
C LYS A 99 9.42 -2.49 3.08
N ASP A 100 10.42 -3.34 3.16
CA ASP A 100 11.81 -3.00 2.82
C ASP A 100 11.94 -2.60 1.35
N MET A 101 11.23 -3.27 0.44
CA MET A 101 11.17 -2.90 -0.97
C MET A 101 10.55 -1.50 -1.15
N LEU A 102 9.40 -1.22 -0.53
CA LEU A 102 8.77 0.10 -0.60
C LEU A 102 9.70 1.20 -0.05
N ASP A 103 10.37 0.94 1.06
CA ASP A 103 11.32 1.88 1.67
C ASP A 103 12.52 2.14 0.74
N LEU A 104 13.12 1.09 0.16
CA LEU A 104 14.24 1.19 -0.79
C LEU A 104 13.90 2.00 -2.05
N PHE A 105 12.65 1.92 -2.51
CA PHE A 105 12.18 2.70 -3.66
C PHE A 105 11.57 4.06 -3.29
N GLU A 106 11.68 4.47 -2.02
CA GLU A 106 11.14 5.72 -1.48
C GLU A 106 9.63 5.87 -1.70
N ILE A 107 8.90 4.75 -1.59
CA ILE A 107 7.45 4.68 -1.73
C ILE A 107 6.79 4.77 -0.36
N LYS A 108 5.89 5.73 -0.19
CA LYS A 108 5.18 5.99 1.07
C LYS A 108 3.77 5.42 1.03
N VAL A 109 3.35 4.75 2.11
CA VAL A 109 1.95 4.38 2.31
C VAL A 109 1.15 5.61 2.77
N LYS A 110 0.17 6.03 1.96
CA LYS A 110 -0.69 7.19 2.24
C LYS A 110 -2.00 6.80 2.91
N VAL A 111 -2.70 5.85 2.32
CA VAL A 111 -4.03 5.41 2.79
C VAL A 111 -4.14 3.90 2.63
N ALA A 112 -4.68 3.26 3.66
CA ALA A 112 -5.00 1.85 3.67
C ALA A 112 -6.47 1.70 4.06
N LYS A 113 -7.32 1.24 3.13
CA LYS A 113 -8.77 1.23 3.36
C LYS A 113 -9.49 0.04 2.75
N ILE A 114 -10.45 -0.53 3.47
CA ILE A 114 -11.41 -1.51 3.00
C ILE A 114 -12.59 -0.74 2.40
N VAL A 115 -12.78 -0.86 1.08
CA VAL A 115 -13.60 0.07 0.29
C VAL A 115 -14.91 -0.53 -0.18
N ASP A 116 -15.00 -1.85 -0.27
CA ASP A 116 -16.18 -2.48 -0.84
C ASP A 116 -16.39 -3.90 -0.30
N TYR A 117 -17.63 -4.35 -0.40
CA TYR A 117 -18.05 -5.71 -0.08
C TYR A 117 -19.10 -6.15 -1.10
N ARG A 118 -18.77 -7.15 -1.91
CA ARG A 118 -19.65 -7.72 -2.94
C ARG A 118 -19.47 -9.22 -3.01
N ASP A 119 -20.57 -9.94 -3.17
CA ASP A 119 -20.60 -11.39 -3.33
C ASP A 119 -19.81 -12.16 -2.25
N GLY A 120 -19.87 -11.70 -1.00
CA GLY A 120 -19.15 -12.34 0.09
C GLY A 120 -17.67 -11.94 0.22
N VAL A 121 -17.15 -11.11 -0.69
CA VAL A 121 -15.73 -10.76 -0.81
C VAL A 121 -15.50 -9.29 -0.46
N TYR A 122 -14.51 -9.06 0.40
CA TYR A 122 -14.07 -7.72 0.78
C TYR A 122 -12.94 -7.24 -0.13
N TYR A 123 -13.03 -5.97 -0.54
CA TYR A 123 -12.03 -5.31 -1.38
C TYR A 123 -11.35 -4.20 -0.58
N ALA A 124 -10.04 -4.09 -0.73
CA ALA A 124 -9.26 -3.06 -0.08
C ALA A 124 -8.33 -2.36 -1.06
N ARG A 125 -7.98 -1.12 -0.71
CA ARG A 125 -7.11 -0.24 -1.48
C ARG A 125 -5.93 0.18 -0.63
N LEU A 126 -4.73 0.06 -1.22
CA LEU A 126 -3.50 0.59 -0.66
C LEU A 126 -3.01 1.73 -1.57
N VAL A 127 -3.17 2.95 -1.10
CA VAL A 127 -2.74 4.16 -1.80
C VAL A 127 -1.30 4.46 -1.42
N LEU A 128 -0.42 4.45 -2.40
CA LEU A 128 1.01 4.68 -2.30
C LEU A 128 1.41 6.00 -2.98
N GLU A 129 2.48 6.61 -2.51
CA GLU A 129 3.04 7.84 -3.07
C GLU A 129 4.54 7.66 -3.36
N ARG A 130 4.99 8.08 -4.54
CA ARG A 130 6.41 8.20 -4.87
C ARG A 130 6.65 9.52 -5.61
N GLY A 131 7.35 10.44 -4.97
CA GLY A 131 7.47 11.81 -5.48
C GLY A 131 6.09 12.45 -5.67
N ASN A 132 5.79 12.91 -6.89
CA ASN A 132 4.49 13.50 -7.23
C ASN A 132 3.47 12.50 -7.81
N LYS A 133 3.79 11.19 -7.77
CA LYS A 133 2.92 10.14 -8.30
C LYS A 133 2.17 9.46 -7.16
N ILE A 134 0.87 9.28 -7.34
CA ILE A 134 0.02 8.47 -6.48
C ILE A 134 -0.35 7.20 -7.23
N VAL A 135 -0.20 6.06 -6.58
CA VAL A 135 -0.60 4.74 -7.08
C VAL A 135 -1.67 4.18 -6.16
N ASP A 136 -2.77 3.71 -6.73
CA ASP A 136 -3.87 3.13 -5.97
C ASP A 136 -4.01 1.66 -6.33
N LEU A 137 -3.57 0.80 -5.41
CA LEU A 137 -3.47 -0.64 -5.61
C LEU A 137 -4.69 -1.37 -5.06
N ASP A 138 -5.28 -2.25 -5.87
CA ASP A 138 -6.24 -3.24 -5.39
C ASP A 138 -5.51 -4.33 -4.60
N ALA A 139 -6.02 -4.65 -3.42
CA ALA A 139 -5.45 -5.68 -2.56
C ALA A 139 -6.50 -6.32 -1.66
N ARG A 140 -6.20 -7.52 -1.16
CA ARG A 140 -7.04 -8.15 -0.13
C ARG A 140 -6.90 -7.38 1.19
N PRO A 141 -7.94 -7.35 2.04
CA PRO A 141 -7.89 -6.70 3.34
C PRO A 141 -6.72 -7.16 4.21
N SER A 142 -6.40 -8.46 4.23
CA SER A 142 -5.30 -9.00 5.04
C SER A 142 -3.93 -8.43 4.64
N ASP A 143 -3.69 -8.27 3.33
CA ASP A 143 -2.45 -7.71 2.82
C ASP A 143 -2.35 -6.20 3.13
N VAL A 144 -3.44 -5.46 2.95
CA VAL A 144 -3.51 -4.02 3.28
C VAL A 144 -3.27 -3.78 4.78
N ILE A 145 -3.90 -4.59 5.63
CA ILE A 145 -3.72 -4.53 7.09
C ILE A 145 -2.26 -4.81 7.46
N ALA A 146 -1.69 -5.90 6.94
CA ALA A 146 -0.32 -6.31 7.27
C ALA A 146 0.71 -5.22 6.91
N ILE A 147 0.55 -4.55 5.76
CA ILE A 147 1.45 -3.47 5.34
C ILE A 147 1.22 -2.19 6.14
N ALA A 148 -0.04 -1.77 6.34
CA ALA A 148 -0.34 -0.53 7.06
C ALA A 148 0.16 -0.55 8.51
N LEU A 149 -0.02 -1.68 9.20
CA LEU A 149 0.44 -1.84 10.59
C LEU A 149 1.96 -1.73 10.72
N ARG A 150 2.72 -2.23 9.72
CA ARG A 150 4.19 -2.10 9.68
C ARG A 150 4.68 -0.66 9.54
N TYR A 151 3.86 0.21 8.96
CA TYR A 151 4.12 1.65 8.87
C TYR A 151 3.50 2.44 10.03
N ASN A 152 2.96 1.77 11.06
CA ASN A 152 2.20 2.38 12.14
C ASN A 152 1.07 3.29 11.61
N LYS A 153 0.42 2.88 10.51
CA LYS A 153 -0.69 3.60 9.90
C LYS A 153 -2.01 2.95 10.28
N SER A 154 -3.01 3.79 10.55
CA SER A 154 -4.39 3.35 10.71
C SER A 154 -4.91 2.73 9.41
N VAL A 155 -5.66 1.64 9.55
CA VAL A 155 -6.47 1.08 8.48
C VAL A 155 -7.89 1.59 8.65
N TYR A 156 -8.55 1.86 7.55
CA TYR A 156 -9.92 2.37 7.53
C TYR A 156 -10.87 1.37 6.87
N ILE A 157 -12.14 1.42 7.22
CA ILE A 157 -13.22 0.68 6.54
C ILE A 157 -14.37 1.64 6.28
N LYS A 158 -15.10 1.48 5.17
CA LYS A 158 -16.37 2.21 5.02
C LYS A 158 -17.29 1.87 6.19
N GLU A 159 -17.87 2.89 6.81
CA GLU A 159 -18.71 2.72 7.98
C GLU A 159 -19.93 1.83 7.68
N SER A 160 -20.52 1.97 6.49
CA SER A 160 -21.63 1.12 6.03
C SER A 160 -21.25 -0.36 6.02
N ILE A 161 -20.07 -0.72 5.52
CA ILE A 161 -19.62 -2.12 5.42
C ILE A 161 -19.58 -2.77 6.80
N ILE A 162 -18.98 -2.12 7.80
CA ILE A 162 -18.84 -2.71 9.13
C ILE A 162 -20.15 -2.75 9.91
N LYS A 163 -21.05 -1.79 9.69
CA LYS A 163 -22.38 -1.79 10.31
C LYS A 163 -23.32 -2.82 9.70
N GLU A 164 -23.26 -3.03 8.39
CA GLU A 164 -24.13 -3.96 7.66
C GLU A 164 -23.66 -5.41 7.75
N ASN A 165 -22.34 -5.63 7.76
CA ASN A 165 -21.76 -6.98 7.68
C ASN A 165 -21.04 -7.43 8.95
N GLY A 166 -20.92 -6.55 9.95
CA GLY A 166 -20.33 -6.86 11.24
C GLY A 166 -21.36 -7.36 12.25
N MET A 167 -20.90 -8.19 13.17
CA MET A 167 -21.64 -8.60 14.36
C MET A 167 -21.66 -7.47 15.38
N TYR A 168 -22.80 -7.25 16.04
CA TYR A 168 -22.88 -6.36 17.20
C TYR A 168 -22.27 -7.06 18.43
N ILE A 169 -21.33 -6.42 19.11
CA ILE A 169 -20.49 -7.00 20.19
C ILE A 169 -20.45 -6.15 21.47
N CYS A 170 -21.31 -5.14 21.55
CA CYS A 170 -21.77 -4.57 22.81
C CYS A 170 -23.15 -5.20 23.12
#